data_AF-A0A9W4M864-F1
#
_entry.id   AF-A0A9W4M864-F1
#
_cell.length_a   1.000
_cell.length_b   1.000
_cell.length_c   1.000
_cell.angle_alpha   90.00
_cell.angle_beta   90.00
_cell.angle_gamma   90.00
#
_symmetry.space_group_name_H-M   'P 1'
#
loop_
_entity.id
_entity.type
_entity.pdbx_description
1 polymer ?
#
loop_
_entity_poly.entity_id
_entity_poly.type
_entity_poly.pdbx_seq_one_letter_code
_entity_poly.pdbx_strand_id
1 'polypeptide(L)'
;MNKVNGVIAGAAVPHAPQFHSLPATEDADQVERVRTAMQEAGEGLRALNPDVVIVMTNDHGDEFIVGPTPAFTVHCGNVAQGMHKHKGPWSLRGDIGYDVVRGLMQEGFDPAFTLDSMVPTAFTIPYEFMGYERDAPFLPLYINSYVPPQPSAERCYAFGKAIDRVFARLGLRAVFIASGGLSHYPGTPQYPNPDVTTDKIIYGEMAKGNLRHLLSYSDEALDASGNVEARAWIALAGALGERKPDITAWEPSWHHTYAVFGWSQEARDTAIAPHYPPIPPEHVGLARALFELRKSEAACRQYLADGAGFASNYGLTSAETDALTAFDTDRLRDGFNIHALLVAGAERRLEQLKSATHT
;
A
#
# COMPACT_ATOMS: atom_id res chain seq x y z
N MET A 1 0.65 -0.08 -23.45
CA MET A 1 0.05 -0.08 -22.09
C MET A 1 -0.09 1.37 -21.66
N ASN A 2 -1.25 1.77 -21.13
CA ASN A 2 -1.39 3.10 -20.53
C ASN A 2 -0.45 3.17 -19.32
N LYS A 3 0.35 4.23 -19.21
CA LYS A 3 1.24 4.45 -18.07
C LYS A 3 0.40 4.64 -16.81
N VAL A 4 0.75 3.96 -15.72
CA VAL A 4 0.13 4.15 -14.40
C VAL A 4 0.75 5.40 -13.76
N ASN A 5 -0.08 6.31 -13.26
CA ASN A 5 0.34 7.50 -12.49
C ASN A 5 0.04 7.27 -11.01
N GLY A 6 0.76 7.95 -10.11
CA GLY A 6 0.73 7.70 -8.67
C GLY A 6 2.02 7.05 -8.17
N VAL A 7 1.96 6.39 -7.01
CA VAL A 7 3.08 5.62 -6.47
C VAL A 7 3.08 4.24 -7.12
N ILE A 8 3.95 4.05 -8.11
CA ILE A 8 3.95 2.85 -8.95
C ILE A 8 4.75 1.69 -8.34
N ALA A 9 5.68 1.99 -7.45
CA ALA A 9 6.63 1.06 -6.85
C ALA A 9 7.32 1.72 -5.64
N GLY A 10 8.08 0.96 -4.86
CA GLY A 10 8.75 1.52 -3.69
C GLY A 10 9.71 0.56 -3.00
N ALA A 11 10.32 1.05 -1.93
CA ALA A 11 11.20 0.25 -1.08
C ALA A 11 11.15 0.74 0.38
N ALA A 12 11.31 -0.19 1.32
CA ALA A 12 11.60 0.10 2.72
C ALA A 12 13.03 -0.35 3.00
N VAL A 13 13.90 0.56 3.44
CA VAL A 13 15.34 0.32 3.53
C VAL A 13 15.97 1.02 4.74
N PRO A 14 17.08 0.49 5.28
CA PRO A 14 17.81 1.13 6.37
C PRO A 14 18.63 2.34 5.88
N HIS A 15 18.94 3.26 6.80
CA HIS A 15 19.87 4.38 6.57
C HIS A 15 21.01 4.46 7.60
N ALA A 16 21.42 3.32 8.15
CA ALA A 16 22.42 3.30 9.21
C ALA A 16 23.77 3.88 8.72
N PRO A 17 24.41 4.82 9.42
CA PRO A 17 25.69 5.41 8.99
C PRO A 17 26.84 4.38 8.86
N GLN A 18 26.66 3.18 9.43
CA GLN A 18 27.54 2.01 9.35
C GLN A 18 27.79 1.55 7.91
N PHE A 19 26.88 1.83 6.98
CA PHE A 19 27.11 1.62 5.55
C PHE A 19 28.37 2.34 5.03
N HIS A 20 28.72 3.48 5.64
CA HIS A 20 29.90 4.26 5.28
C HIS A 20 31.05 4.17 6.28
N SER A 21 30.77 4.04 7.58
CA SER A 21 31.80 4.06 8.61
C SER A 21 32.43 2.69 8.86
N LEU A 22 31.64 1.62 8.66
CA LEU A 22 32.01 0.22 8.86
C LEU A 22 33.00 -0.01 10.02
N PRO A 23 32.66 0.38 11.26
CA PRO A 23 33.54 0.20 12.40
C PRO A 23 33.77 -1.29 12.67
N ALA A 24 34.84 -1.63 13.39
CA ALA A 24 35.21 -3.02 13.68
C ALA A 24 34.16 -3.83 14.48
N THR A 25 33.15 -3.14 15.03
CA THR A 25 31.99 -3.75 15.70
C THR A 25 30.95 -4.27 14.72
N GLU A 26 31.01 -3.90 13.44
CA GLU A 26 30.09 -4.35 12.41
C GLU A 26 30.63 -5.59 11.69
N ASP A 27 29.72 -6.48 11.30
CA ASP A 27 30.01 -7.56 10.37
C ASP A 27 29.97 -7.01 8.94
N ALA A 28 31.14 -6.96 8.29
CA ALA A 28 31.28 -6.46 6.93
C ALA A 28 30.49 -7.27 5.90
N ASP A 29 30.41 -8.59 6.08
CA ASP A 29 29.66 -9.47 5.17
C ASP A 29 28.16 -9.25 5.35
N GLN A 30 27.70 -8.99 6.57
CA GLN A 30 26.32 -8.59 6.84
C GLN A 30 25.96 -7.28 6.13
N VAL A 31 26.76 -6.24 6.30
CA VAL A 31 26.51 -4.93 5.66
C VAL A 31 26.51 -5.06 4.14
N GLU A 32 27.37 -5.90 3.57
CA GLU A 32 27.41 -6.14 2.12
C GLU A 32 26.16 -6.88 1.60
N ARG A 33 25.61 -7.84 2.36
CA ARG A 33 24.32 -8.49 2.00
C ARG A 33 23.17 -7.49 1.96
N VAL A 34 23.11 -6.58 2.94
CA VAL A 34 22.08 -5.52 2.97
C VAL A 34 22.26 -4.56 1.79
N ARG A 35 23.50 -4.13 1.52
CA ARG A 35 23.83 -3.29 0.37
C ARG A 35 23.40 -3.92 -0.94
N THR A 36 23.69 -5.21 -1.13
CA THR A 36 23.30 -5.95 -2.34
C THR A 36 21.77 -5.92 -2.53
N ALA A 37 21.00 -6.16 -1.47
CA ALA A 37 19.54 -6.10 -1.53
C ALA A 37 19.00 -4.69 -1.84
N MET A 38 19.63 -3.64 -1.29
CA MET A 38 19.28 -2.25 -1.60
C MET A 38 19.58 -1.91 -3.07
N GLN A 39 20.72 -2.37 -3.60
CA GLN A 39 21.09 -2.20 -5.00
C GLN A 39 20.09 -2.90 -5.92
N GLU A 40 19.73 -4.15 -5.63
CA GLU A 40 18.72 -4.91 -6.40
C GLU A 40 17.37 -4.18 -6.43
N ALA A 41 16.90 -3.70 -5.26
CA ALA A 41 15.66 -2.94 -5.18
C ALA A 41 15.75 -1.64 -5.99
N GLY A 42 16.86 -0.91 -5.86
CA GLY A 42 17.07 0.33 -6.60
C GLY A 42 17.20 0.16 -8.10
N GLU A 43 17.87 -0.90 -8.56
CA GLU A 43 17.94 -1.27 -9.99
C GLU A 43 16.54 -1.44 -10.58
N GLY A 44 15.68 -2.22 -9.91
CA GLY A 44 14.32 -2.43 -10.37
C GLY A 44 13.49 -1.13 -10.35
N LEU A 45 13.60 -0.30 -9.30
CA LEU A 45 12.92 1.00 -9.27
C LEU A 45 13.38 1.95 -10.38
N ARG A 46 14.68 2.04 -10.65
CA ARG A 46 15.21 2.87 -11.75
C ARG A 46 14.74 2.38 -13.12
N ALA A 47 14.66 1.06 -13.33
CA ALA A 47 14.20 0.48 -14.59
C ALA A 47 12.76 0.89 -14.96
N LEU A 48 11.94 1.33 -13.99
CA LEU A 48 10.58 1.84 -14.21
C LEU A 48 10.53 3.27 -14.79
N ASN A 49 11.68 3.96 -14.89
CA ASN A 49 11.81 5.36 -15.31
C ASN A 49 10.80 6.29 -14.62
N PRO A 50 10.90 6.44 -13.28
CA PRO A 50 9.99 7.30 -12.54
C PRO A 50 10.24 8.78 -12.86
N ASP A 51 9.18 9.58 -12.83
CA ASP A 51 9.27 11.04 -12.93
C ASP A 51 9.81 11.63 -11.63
N VAL A 52 9.59 10.96 -10.48
CA VAL A 52 9.98 11.42 -9.15
C VAL A 52 10.41 10.25 -8.26
N VAL A 53 11.49 10.43 -7.51
CA VAL A 53 11.95 9.54 -6.44
C VAL A 53 11.67 10.22 -5.11
N ILE A 54 10.61 9.78 -4.43
CA ILE A 54 10.28 10.21 -3.08
C ILE A 54 11.18 9.46 -2.10
N VAL A 55 11.88 10.16 -1.22
CA VAL A 55 12.49 9.56 -0.04
C VAL A 55 11.84 10.16 1.19
N MET A 56 11.26 9.32 2.05
CA MET A 56 10.66 9.73 3.30
C MET A 56 11.42 9.17 4.49
N THR A 57 11.80 10.03 5.42
CA THR A 57 12.54 9.67 6.64
C THR A 57 12.31 10.69 7.74
N ASN A 58 12.74 10.39 8.95
CA ASN A 58 12.84 11.33 10.06
C ASN A 58 14.10 12.19 10.01
N ASP A 59 14.01 13.34 10.68
CA ASP A 59 15.17 14.12 11.12
C ASP A 59 15.86 13.41 12.31
N HIS A 60 17.18 13.51 12.36
CA HIS A 60 18.01 12.94 13.44
C HIS A 60 18.42 14.00 14.48
N GLY A 61 17.67 15.11 14.53
CA GLY A 61 17.96 16.25 15.39
C GLY A 61 18.89 17.27 14.76
N ASP A 62 19.08 17.22 13.44
CA ASP A 62 19.93 18.16 12.71
C ASP A 62 19.18 19.47 12.40
N GLU A 63 17.87 19.38 12.17
CA GLU A 63 17.08 20.49 11.60
C GLU A 63 15.91 20.93 12.48
N PHE A 64 15.12 20.00 13.02
CA PHE A 64 13.80 20.34 13.57
C PHE A 64 13.68 20.21 15.09
N ILE A 65 14.51 19.40 15.76
CA ILE A 65 14.28 18.98 17.16
C ILE A 65 14.09 20.11 18.20
N VAL A 66 14.77 21.25 18.04
CA VAL A 66 14.63 22.44 18.91
C VAL A 66 13.78 23.56 18.28
N GLY A 67 13.35 23.37 17.04
CA GLY A 67 12.53 24.30 16.28
C GLY A 67 11.07 23.86 16.23
N PRO A 68 10.30 24.41 15.28
CA PRO A 68 9.03 23.82 14.90
C PRO A 68 9.26 22.40 14.37
N THR A 69 8.53 21.42 14.92
CA THR A 69 8.62 20.01 14.52
C THR A 69 7.29 19.53 13.94
N PRO A 70 7.05 19.75 12.63
CA PRO A 70 5.82 19.34 11.98
C PRO A 70 5.72 17.81 11.89
N ALA A 71 4.51 17.28 11.87
CA ALA A 71 4.30 15.84 11.64
C ALA A 71 4.85 15.38 10.29
N PHE A 72 4.65 16.21 9.25
CA PHE A 72 5.11 15.97 7.89
C PHE A 72 5.64 17.28 7.28
N THR A 73 6.77 17.21 6.57
CA THR A 73 7.37 18.38 5.89
C THR A 73 7.77 18.02 4.47
N VAL A 74 7.38 18.84 3.48
CA VAL A 74 7.80 18.71 2.08
C VAL A 74 8.96 19.66 1.78
N HIS A 75 10.05 19.16 1.18
CA HIS A 75 11.11 20.04 0.72
C HIS A 75 10.75 20.69 -0.63
N CYS A 76 10.63 22.02 -0.66
CA CYS A 76 10.21 22.80 -1.84
C CYS A 76 11.36 23.59 -2.49
N GLY A 77 12.57 23.55 -1.94
CA GLY A 77 13.77 24.08 -2.61
C GLY A 77 14.31 23.13 -3.67
N ASN A 78 14.88 23.66 -4.76
CA ASN A 78 15.47 22.89 -5.87
C ASN A 78 16.89 22.39 -5.59
N VAL A 79 17.56 22.97 -4.60
CA VAL A 79 18.91 22.58 -4.18
C VAL A 79 18.95 22.59 -2.66
N ALA A 80 19.58 21.57 -2.08
CA ALA A 80 19.91 21.53 -0.65
C ALA A 80 21.36 21.13 -0.45
N GLN A 81 21.92 21.45 0.71
CA GLN A 81 23.25 20.99 1.10
C GLN A 81 23.14 19.64 1.82
N GLY A 82 24.00 18.69 1.45
CA GLY A 82 24.15 17.43 2.18
C GLY A 82 25.05 17.55 3.42
N MET A 83 25.04 16.54 4.28
CA MET A 83 25.81 16.51 5.53
C MET A 83 26.93 15.46 5.54
N HIS A 84 27.83 15.57 6.52
CA HIS A 84 28.91 14.60 6.79
C HIS A 84 29.73 14.19 5.56
N LYS A 85 29.69 12.91 5.17
CA LYS A 85 30.38 12.37 3.99
C LYS A 85 29.69 12.72 2.66
N HIS A 86 28.48 13.28 2.70
CA HIS A 86 27.64 13.64 1.55
C HIS A 86 27.52 15.15 1.33
N LYS A 87 28.48 15.92 1.86
CA LYS A 87 28.50 17.39 1.71
C LYS A 87 28.43 17.85 0.25
N GLY A 88 27.97 19.08 0.09
CA GLY A 88 27.82 19.75 -1.20
C GLY A 88 26.37 19.76 -1.69
N PRO A 89 26.14 20.35 -2.87
CA PRO A 89 24.80 20.52 -3.42
C PRO A 89 24.18 19.20 -3.87
N TRP A 90 22.87 19.08 -3.62
CA TRP A 90 21.98 18.02 -4.09
C TRP A 90 20.88 18.64 -4.93
N SER A 91 20.60 18.08 -6.11
CA SER A 91 19.48 18.53 -6.94
C SER A 91 18.19 17.89 -6.46
N LEU A 92 17.17 18.71 -6.24
CA LEU A 92 15.89 18.28 -5.70
C LEU A 92 14.74 18.67 -6.66
N ARG A 93 13.64 17.93 -6.56
CA ARG A 93 12.37 18.20 -7.23
C ARG A 93 11.50 19.19 -6.45
N GLY A 94 12.12 20.29 -6.03
CA GLY A 94 11.42 21.40 -5.37
C GLY A 94 10.39 22.08 -6.28
N ASP A 95 10.57 21.99 -7.61
CA ASP A 95 9.70 22.54 -8.65
C ASP A 95 8.25 22.07 -8.54
N ILE A 96 8.03 20.84 -8.07
CA ILE A 96 6.69 20.27 -7.82
C ILE A 96 6.27 20.37 -6.34
N GLY A 97 7.14 20.83 -5.44
CA GLY A 97 6.92 20.77 -4.00
C GLY A 97 5.64 21.48 -3.54
N TYR A 98 5.38 22.68 -4.07
CA TYR A 98 4.15 23.41 -3.73
C TYR A 98 2.88 22.77 -4.29
N ASP A 99 2.94 22.08 -5.43
CA ASP A 99 1.80 21.34 -5.96
C ASP A 99 1.50 20.10 -5.12
N VAL A 100 2.55 19.43 -4.62
CA VAL A 100 2.43 18.34 -3.64
C VAL A 100 1.82 18.85 -2.33
N VAL A 101 2.32 19.96 -1.77
CA VAL A 101 1.77 20.58 -0.55
C VAL A 101 0.29 20.91 -0.74
N ARG A 102 -0.08 21.58 -1.83
CA ARG A 102 -1.47 21.93 -2.13
C ARG A 102 -2.35 20.69 -2.29
N GLY A 103 -1.86 19.66 -2.96
CA GLY A 103 -2.56 18.40 -3.13
C GLY A 103 -2.80 17.68 -1.80
N LEU A 104 -1.82 17.66 -0.91
CA LEU A 104 -1.94 17.07 0.43
C LEU A 104 -2.93 17.85 1.30
N MET A 105 -2.96 19.19 1.20
CA MET A 105 -3.99 20.02 1.85
C MET A 105 -5.40 19.69 1.36
N GLN A 106 -5.57 19.42 0.06
CA GLN A 106 -6.85 18.97 -0.49
C GLN A 106 -7.25 17.57 -0.01
N GLU A 107 -6.30 16.72 0.35
CA GLU A 107 -6.55 15.41 1.00
C GLU A 107 -6.78 15.51 2.51
N GLY A 108 -6.81 16.72 3.10
CA GLY A 108 -7.06 16.91 4.54
C GLY A 108 -5.82 16.72 5.43
N PHE A 109 -4.63 17.02 4.89
CA PHE A 109 -3.38 17.07 5.64
C PHE A 109 -2.83 18.48 5.72
N ASP A 110 -2.13 18.80 6.80
CA ASP A 110 -1.49 20.09 7.01
C ASP A 110 0.05 19.93 7.00
N PRO A 111 0.68 19.55 5.88
CA PRO A 111 2.13 19.41 5.83
C PRO A 111 2.78 20.80 5.92
N ALA A 112 3.87 20.89 6.67
CA ALA A 112 4.77 22.03 6.54
C ALA A 112 5.58 21.92 5.23
N PHE A 113 6.27 23.01 4.87
CA PHE A 113 7.30 22.97 3.84
C PHE A 113 8.56 23.69 4.30
N THR A 114 9.69 23.31 3.70
CA THR A 114 10.98 23.97 3.86
C THR A 114 11.59 24.28 2.50
N LEU A 115 12.46 25.29 2.44
CA LEU A 115 13.15 25.70 1.21
C LEU A 115 14.65 25.43 1.25
N ASP A 116 15.23 25.34 2.44
CA ASP A 116 16.67 25.37 2.66
C ASP A 116 17.16 24.36 3.71
N SER A 117 16.26 23.52 4.25
CA SER A 117 16.68 22.44 5.14
C SER A 117 17.72 21.56 4.45
N MET A 118 18.76 21.19 5.19
CA MET A 118 19.77 20.30 4.64
C MET A 118 19.19 18.90 4.42
N VAL A 119 19.84 18.12 3.54
CA VAL A 119 19.51 16.71 3.31
C VAL A 119 20.48 15.85 4.15
N PRO A 120 20.07 15.35 5.33
CA PRO A 120 20.92 14.54 6.18
C PRO A 120 21.15 13.14 5.60
N THR A 121 22.05 12.38 6.24
CA THR A 121 22.42 11.01 5.84
C THR A 121 21.23 10.06 5.79
N ALA A 122 20.19 10.33 6.58
CA ALA A 122 18.94 9.59 6.58
C ALA A 122 18.25 9.54 5.20
N PHE A 123 18.50 10.55 4.36
CA PHE A 123 18.05 10.58 2.97
C PHE A 123 19.12 10.11 1.99
N THR A 124 20.37 10.54 2.17
CA THR A 124 21.42 10.30 1.15
C THR A 124 21.90 8.86 1.13
N ILE A 125 21.96 8.18 2.29
CA ILE A 125 22.36 6.77 2.38
C ILE A 125 21.44 5.87 1.55
N PRO A 126 20.11 5.82 1.79
CA PRO A 126 19.24 4.95 1.01
C PRO A 126 19.26 5.33 -0.46
N TYR A 127 19.34 6.62 -0.78
CA TYR A 127 19.37 7.10 -2.16
C TYR A 127 20.61 6.63 -2.94
N GLU A 128 21.81 6.85 -2.39
CA GLU A 128 23.07 6.44 -3.04
C GLU A 128 23.24 4.91 -3.04
N PHE A 129 22.91 4.22 -1.95
CA PHE A 129 23.08 2.76 -1.85
C PHE A 129 22.11 1.99 -2.72
N MET A 130 20.95 2.59 -3.01
CA MET A 130 20.05 2.05 -4.02
C MET A 130 20.55 2.35 -5.43
N GLY A 131 21.55 3.22 -5.65
CA GLY A 131 22.18 3.50 -6.94
C GLY A 131 21.60 4.69 -7.69
N TYR A 132 21.04 5.68 -6.99
CA TYR A 132 20.62 6.93 -7.59
C TYR A 132 21.74 7.98 -7.55
N GLU A 133 21.89 8.70 -8.66
CA GLU A 133 22.82 9.82 -8.80
C GLU A 133 22.21 11.11 -8.25
N ARG A 134 23.03 12.07 -7.83
CA ARG A 134 22.57 13.33 -7.20
C ARG A 134 21.68 14.23 -8.07
N ASP A 135 21.59 13.97 -9.37
CA ASP A 135 20.78 14.69 -10.34
C ASP A 135 19.47 13.96 -10.72
N ALA A 136 19.26 12.74 -10.22
CA ALA A 136 17.99 12.04 -10.37
C ALA A 136 16.84 12.80 -9.65
N PRO A 137 15.57 12.57 -10.01
CA PRO A 137 14.47 13.46 -9.62
C PRO A 137 14.03 13.26 -8.16
N PHE A 138 14.87 13.67 -7.21
CA PHE A 138 14.73 13.46 -5.78
C PHE A 138 13.76 14.44 -5.10
N LEU A 139 12.70 13.94 -4.45
CA LEU A 139 11.83 14.72 -3.56
C LEU A 139 11.97 14.26 -2.10
N PRO A 140 12.63 15.05 -1.22
CA PRO A 140 12.68 14.77 0.22
C PRO A 140 11.34 15.08 0.91
N LEU A 141 10.85 14.11 1.70
CA LEU A 141 9.78 14.30 2.66
C LEU A 141 10.23 13.91 4.07
N TYR A 142 9.98 14.78 5.04
CA TYR A 142 10.24 14.47 6.44
C TYR A 142 8.97 13.94 7.10
N ILE A 143 9.15 12.96 7.98
CA ILE A 143 8.13 12.47 8.90
C ILE A 143 8.67 12.49 10.33
N ASN A 144 7.97 13.17 11.24
CA ASN A 144 8.40 13.23 12.63
C ASN A 144 8.22 11.85 13.29
N SER A 145 9.33 11.19 13.60
CA SER A 145 9.32 9.88 14.30
C SER A 145 9.83 9.96 15.73
N TYR A 146 10.66 10.95 16.07
CA TYR A 146 11.37 10.99 17.36
C TYR A 146 10.86 12.04 18.36
N VAL A 147 10.14 13.08 17.92
CA VAL A 147 9.78 14.21 18.79
C VAL A 147 8.28 14.16 19.11
N PRO A 148 7.88 13.84 20.35
CA PRO A 148 6.46 13.79 20.69
C PRO A 148 5.79 15.20 20.66
N PRO A 149 4.50 15.27 20.27
CA PRO A 149 3.67 14.18 19.77
C PRO A 149 3.97 13.86 18.29
N GLN A 150 4.18 12.57 18.00
CA GLN A 150 4.32 12.06 16.63
C GLN A 150 2.94 11.85 15.96
N PRO A 151 2.87 11.81 14.61
CA PRO A 151 1.68 11.30 13.93
C PRO A 151 1.44 9.81 14.27
N SER A 152 0.19 9.45 14.52
CA SER A 152 -0.20 8.05 14.76
C SER A 152 0.03 7.18 13.52
N ALA A 153 0.07 5.85 13.71
CA ALA A 153 0.17 4.89 12.62
C ALA A 153 -0.93 5.08 11.57
N GLU A 154 -2.19 5.28 11.97
CA GLU A 154 -3.29 5.52 11.04
C GLU A 154 -3.11 6.81 10.24
N ARG A 155 -2.58 7.87 10.87
CA ARG A 155 -2.30 9.13 10.20
C ARG A 155 -1.18 8.96 9.16
N CYS A 156 -0.12 8.22 9.49
CA CYS A 156 0.96 7.89 8.56
C CYS A 156 0.45 7.09 7.35
N TYR A 157 -0.37 6.06 7.58
CA TYR A 157 -0.94 5.24 6.50
C TYR A 157 -1.91 6.04 5.62
N ALA A 158 -2.74 6.89 6.24
CA ALA A 158 -3.60 7.79 5.50
C ALA A 158 -2.80 8.79 4.66
N PHE A 159 -1.66 9.28 5.18
CA PHE A 159 -0.77 10.18 4.45
C PHE A 159 -0.15 9.50 3.22
N GLY A 160 0.25 8.24 3.34
CA GLY A 160 0.69 7.41 2.21
C GLY A 160 -0.33 7.33 1.08
N LYS A 161 -1.60 7.04 1.41
CA LYS A 161 -2.70 7.04 0.43
C LYS A 161 -2.92 8.41 -0.21
N ALA A 162 -2.75 9.49 0.56
CA ALA A 162 -2.87 10.84 0.06
C ALA A 162 -1.76 11.16 -0.95
N ILE A 163 -0.50 10.77 -0.65
CA ILE A 163 0.63 10.90 -1.57
C ILE A 163 0.30 10.22 -2.90
N ASP A 164 -0.10 8.94 -2.90
CA ASP A 164 -0.44 8.23 -4.13
C ASP A 164 -1.47 8.98 -4.99
N ARG A 165 -2.59 9.39 -4.37
CA ARG A 165 -3.65 10.15 -5.06
C ARG A 165 -3.20 11.52 -5.56
N VAL A 166 -2.31 12.20 -4.84
CA VAL A 166 -1.77 13.50 -5.26
C VAL A 166 -0.90 13.30 -6.50
N PHE A 167 0.03 12.35 -6.48
CA PHE A 167 0.89 12.07 -7.63
C PHE A 167 0.09 11.56 -8.83
N ALA A 168 -0.95 10.75 -8.61
CA ALA A 168 -1.86 10.32 -9.67
C ALA A 168 -2.58 11.51 -10.34
N ARG A 169 -3.06 12.49 -9.55
CA ARG A 169 -3.69 13.72 -10.05
C ARG A 169 -2.74 14.65 -10.78
N LEU A 170 -1.49 14.72 -10.34
CA LEU A 170 -0.43 15.47 -11.02
C LEU A 170 0.02 14.79 -12.32
N GLY A 171 -0.44 13.55 -12.58
CA GLY A 171 -0.03 12.79 -13.76
C GLY A 171 1.43 12.32 -13.70
N LEU A 172 1.97 12.16 -12.49
CA LEU A 172 3.37 11.81 -12.24
C LEU A 172 3.51 10.36 -11.80
N ARG A 173 4.61 9.73 -12.22
CA ARG A 173 5.04 8.41 -11.80
C ARG A 173 6.06 8.54 -10.67
N ALA A 174 5.68 8.14 -9.47
CA ALA A 174 6.55 8.20 -8.30
C ALA A 174 7.02 6.81 -7.88
N VAL A 175 8.29 6.69 -7.53
CA VAL A 175 8.76 5.63 -6.64
C VAL A 175 8.91 6.17 -5.23
N PHE A 176 8.52 5.38 -4.23
CA PHE A 176 8.52 5.80 -2.83
C PHE A 176 9.49 4.93 -2.02
N ILE A 177 10.58 5.55 -1.55
CA ILE A 177 11.55 4.97 -0.62
C ILE A 177 11.21 5.45 0.80
N ALA A 178 10.82 4.52 1.68
CA ALA A 178 10.73 4.77 3.11
C ALA A 178 12.03 4.32 3.77
N SER A 179 12.66 5.23 4.49
CA SER A 179 13.95 4.98 5.12
C SER A 179 13.84 4.87 6.63
N GLY A 180 14.75 4.08 7.21
CA GLY A 180 14.89 3.90 8.66
C GLY A 180 14.48 2.51 9.11
N GLY A 181 14.46 2.31 10.43
CA GLY A 181 14.12 1.03 11.05
C GLY A 181 15.15 -0.10 10.83
N LEU A 182 14.92 -1.30 11.37
CA LEU A 182 13.89 -1.66 12.36
C LEU A 182 14.36 -1.29 13.78
N SER A 183 14.12 -2.13 14.81
CA SER A 183 14.35 -1.73 16.21
C SER A 183 15.77 -1.22 16.45
N HIS A 184 15.87 -0.04 17.06
CA HIS A 184 17.11 0.53 17.58
C HIS A 184 16.83 1.70 18.53
N TYR A 185 17.82 2.06 19.35
CA TYR A 185 17.65 3.06 20.41
C TYR A 185 18.84 4.03 20.50
N PRO A 186 19.04 4.88 19.48
CA PRO A 186 20.22 5.74 19.39
C PRO A 186 20.24 6.74 20.55
N GLY A 187 21.40 6.91 21.18
CA GLY A 187 21.58 7.85 22.28
C GLY A 187 20.97 7.43 23.62
N THR A 188 20.42 6.22 23.74
CA THR A 188 19.84 5.70 25.00
C THR A 188 20.65 4.52 25.56
N PRO A 189 20.47 4.16 26.84
CA PRO A 189 21.05 2.94 27.42
C PRO A 189 20.60 1.64 26.74
N GLN A 190 19.49 1.65 26.00
CA GLN A 190 18.94 0.50 25.29
C GLN A 190 19.66 0.21 23.96
N TYR A 191 20.55 1.09 23.49
CA TYR A 191 21.23 0.98 22.20
C TYR A 191 21.77 -0.43 21.84
N PRO A 192 22.43 -1.20 22.73
CA PRO A 192 22.91 -2.54 22.41
C PRO A 192 21.85 -3.66 22.49
N ASN A 193 20.56 -3.32 22.63
CA ASN A 193 19.47 -4.28 22.89
C ASN A 193 18.30 -4.09 21.92
N PRO A 194 18.46 -4.34 20.61
CA PRO A 194 17.35 -4.30 19.66
C PRO A 194 16.26 -5.31 20.01
N ASP A 195 14.98 -4.96 19.81
CA ASP A 195 13.85 -5.86 19.96
C ASP A 195 13.66 -6.73 18.71
N VAL A 196 14.60 -7.65 18.51
CA VAL A 196 14.62 -8.59 17.38
C VAL A 196 13.36 -9.48 17.35
N THR A 197 12.65 -9.63 18.47
CA THR A 197 11.43 -10.44 18.52
C THR A 197 10.29 -9.73 17.81
N THR A 198 10.07 -8.45 18.13
CA THR A 198 9.08 -7.62 17.43
C THR A 198 9.45 -7.46 15.96
N ASP A 199 10.73 -7.22 15.67
CA ASP A 199 11.21 -7.05 14.30
C ASP A 199 10.94 -8.27 13.41
N LYS A 200 11.10 -9.50 13.95
CA LYS A 200 10.81 -10.73 13.19
C LYS A 200 9.34 -10.84 12.79
N ILE A 201 8.44 -10.36 13.66
CA ILE A 201 7.00 -10.35 13.39
C ILE A 201 6.70 -9.33 12.28
N ILE A 202 7.19 -8.09 12.44
CA ILE A 202 7.06 -7.04 11.42
C ILE A 202 7.56 -7.54 10.07
N TYR A 203 8.78 -8.10 10.05
CA TYR A 203 9.38 -8.60 8.83
C TYR A 203 8.56 -9.73 8.19
N GLY A 204 8.14 -10.70 8.99
CA GLY A 204 7.38 -11.85 8.51
C GLY A 204 6.03 -11.48 7.90
N GLU A 205 5.34 -10.48 8.44
CA GLU A 205 4.07 -9.99 7.88
C GLU A 205 4.28 -9.15 6.62
N MET A 206 5.27 -8.26 6.63
CA MET A 206 5.61 -7.46 5.44
C MET A 206 6.07 -8.32 4.26
N ALA A 207 6.87 -9.36 4.50
CA ALA A 207 7.33 -10.30 3.47
C ALA A 207 6.17 -11.08 2.81
N LYS A 208 5.03 -11.23 3.50
CA LYS A 208 3.81 -11.85 2.95
C LYS A 208 2.92 -10.85 2.20
N GLY A 209 3.25 -9.56 2.24
CA GLY A 209 2.41 -8.48 1.71
C GLY A 209 1.33 -7.98 2.68
N ASN A 210 1.37 -8.39 3.96
CA ASN A 210 0.44 -7.89 4.98
C ASN A 210 0.98 -6.59 5.60
N LEU A 211 1.02 -5.52 4.80
CA LEU A 211 1.63 -4.25 5.21
C LEU A 211 0.80 -3.51 6.25
N ARG A 212 -0.53 -3.72 6.24
CA ARG A 212 -1.43 -3.19 7.29
C ARG A 212 -1.15 -3.76 8.68
N HIS A 213 -0.37 -4.83 8.81
CA HIS A 213 0.06 -5.29 10.12
C HIS A 213 0.80 -4.19 10.91
N LEU A 214 1.50 -3.28 10.24
CA LEU A 214 2.15 -2.15 10.90
C LEU A 214 1.18 -1.23 11.66
N LEU A 215 -0.13 -1.26 11.32
CA LEU A 215 -1.17 -0.52 12.04
C LEU A 215 -1.57 -1.16 13.37
N SER A 216 -1.10 -2.37 13.70
CA SER A 216 -1.41 -2.99 15.00
C SER A 216 -0.60 -2.44 16.16
N TYR A 217 0.38 -1.56 15.89
CA TYR A 217 1.25 -0.98 16.89
C TYR A 217 0.76 0.42 17.29
N SER A 218 0.56 0.64 18.60
CA SER A 218 0.32 1.98 19.14
C SER A 218 1.61 2.80 19.14
N ASP A 219 1.50 4.10 19.40
CA ASP A 219 2.66 4.98 19.52
C ASP A 219 3.62 4.50 20.62
N GLU A 220 3.08 4.03 21.75
CA GLU A 220 3.86 3.47 22.86
C GLU A 220 4.52 2.13 22.49
N ALA A 221 3.84 1.29 21.69
CA ALA A 221 4.40 0.02 21.25
C ALA A 221 5.56 0.22 20.27
N LEU A 222 5.45 1.20 19.35
CA LEU A 222 6.54 1.58 18.46
C LEU A 222 7.73 2.15 19.24
N ASP A 223 7.49 2.97 20.26
CA ASP A 223 8.54 3.51 21.13
C ASP A 223 9.24 2.40 21.94
N ALA A 224 8.46 1.58 22.66
CA ALA A 224 8.99 0.52 23.51
C ALA A 224 9.82 -0.51 22.73
N SER A 225 9.42 -0.82 21.49
CA SER A 225 10.14 -1.76 20.61
C SER A 225 11.24 -1.11 19.77
N GLY A 226 11.53 0.19 19.93
CA GLY A 226 12.57 0.89 19.17
C GLY A 226 12.25 1.07 17.68
N ASN A 227 10.98 0.90 17.29
CA ASN A 227 10.50 0.91 15.91
C ASN A 227 9.81 2.25 15.55
N VAL A 228 10.16 3.35 16.19
CA VAL A 228 9.52 4.66 15.97
C VAL A 228 9.63 5.15 14.52
N GLU A 229 10.71 4.80 13.83
CA GLU A 229 10.95 5.13 12.42
C GLU A 229 10.10 4.29 11.44
N ALA A 230 9.46 3.21 11.91
CA ALA A 230 8.53 2.44 11.09
C ALA A 230 7.32 3.26 10.63
N ARG A 231 7.13 4.50 11.15
CA ARG A 231 6.18 5.48 10.62
C ARG A 231 6.38 5.78 9.13
N ALA A 232 7.63 5.86 8.65
CA ALA A 232 7.90 6.01 7.22
C ALA A 232 7.42 4.78 6.44
N TRP A 233 7.62 3.58 6.99
CA TRP A 233 7.19 2.31 6.39
C TRP A 233 5.66 2.18 6.39
N ILE A 234 4.98 2.69 7.42
CA ILE A 234 3.52 2.77 7.49
C ILE A 234 2.97 3.71 6.40
N ALA A 235 3.64 4.83 6.13
CA ALA A 235 3.28 5.71 5.02
C ALA A 235 3.50 5.01 3.67
N LEU A 236 4.59 4.27 3.49
CA LEU A 236 4.79 3.45 2.29
C LEU A 236 3.68 2.40 2.11
N ALA A 237 3.30 1.71 3.19
CA ALA A 237 2.20 0.74 3.19
C ALA A 237 0.88 1.37 2.74
N GLY A 238 0.61 2.61 3.14
CA GLY A 238 -0.54 3.38 2.69
C GLY A 238 -0.52 3.65 1.18
N ALA A 239 0.65 3.93 0.61
CA ALA A 239 0.81 4.21 -0.81
C ALA A 239 0.77 2.94 -1.68
N LEU A 240 1.34 1.83 -1.20
CA LEU A 240 1.44 0.59 -1.98
C LEU A 240 0.25 -0.37 -1.80
N GLY A 241 -0.49 -0.28 -0.70
CA GLY A 241 -1.50 -1.28 -0.31
C GLY A 241 -0.87 -2.63 0.09
N GLU A 242 -1.63 -3.72 0.04
CA GLU A 242 -1.18 -5.08 0.45
C GLU A 242 -0.34 -5.78 -0.64
N ARG A 243 0.50 -5.03 -1.35
CA ARG A 243 1.38 -5.61 -2.36
C ARG A 243 2.45 -6.46 -1.67
N LYS A 244 2.71 -7.64 -2.21
CA LYS A 244 3.82 -8.47 -1.76
C LYS A 244 5.15 -7.94 -2.32
N PRO A 245 6.18 -7.75 -1.49
CA PRO A 245 7.51 -7.39 -1.97
C PRO A 245 8.12 -8.56 -2.77
N ASP A 246 8.87 -8.23 -3.82
CA ASP A 246 9.60 -9.18 -4.65
C ASP A 246 11.07 -9.31 -4.23
N ILE A 247 11.57 -8.37 -3.42
CA ILE A 247 12.92 -8.39 -2.84
C ILE A 247 12.77 -8.26 -1.33
N THR A 248 13.43 -9.13 -0.57
CA THR A 248 13.43 -9.09 0.90
C THR A 248 14.80 -9.48 1.46
N ALA A 249 15.31 -8.73 2.44
CA ALA A 249 16.50 -9.12 3.21
C ALA A 249 16.29 -8.88 4.70
N TRP A 250 16.85 -9.78 5.52
CA TRP A 250 16.74 -9.76 6.98
C TRP A 250 18.12 -10.01 7.61
N GLU A 251 18.64 -9.02 8.31
CA GLU A 251 20.01 -9.01 8.81
C GLU A 251 20.05 -8.34 10.21
N PRO A 252 19.76 -9.08 11.30
CA PRO A 252 19.79 -8.54 12.65
C PRO A 252 21.24 -8.32 13.09
N SER A 253 21.53 -7.18 13.70
CA SER A 253 22.85 -6.86 14.26
C SER A 253 22.77 -6.76 15.80
N TRP A 254 23.88 -6.38 16.43
CA TRP A 254 23.95 -6.22 17.88
C TRP A 254 23.28 -4.94 18.41
N HIS A 255 23.03 -3.92 17.57
CA HIS A 255 22.45 -2.63 18.00
C HIS A 255 21.20 -2.20 17.22
N HIS A 256 20.92 -2.86 16.11
CA HIS A 256 19.73 -2.62 15.30
C HIS A 256 19.44 -3.80 14.37
N THR A 257 18.26 -3.83 13.78
CA THR A 257 17.93 -4.81 12.73
C THR A 257 17.90 -4.16 11.36
N TYR A 258 18.72 -4.64 10.43
CA TYR A 258 18.57 -4.28 9.02
C TYR A 258 17.46 -5.12 8.39
N ALA A 259 16.55 -4.45 7.69
CA ALA A 259 15.59 -5.12 6.83
C ALA A 259 15.37 -4.31 5.54
N VAL A 260 15.29 -5.02 4.42
CA VAL A 260 15.05 -4.44 3.09
C VAL A 260 13.80 -5.08 2.51
N PHE A 261 12.92 -4.24 1.96
CA PHE A 261 11.78 -4.67 1.15
C PHE A 261 11.79 -3.87 -0.16
N GLY A 262 11.73 -4.55 -1.29
CA GLY A 262 11.57 -3.96 -2.61
C GLY A 262 10.28 -4.40 -3.27
N TRP A 263 9.52 -3.42 -3.77
CA TRP A 263 8.38 -3.62 -4.68
C TRP A 263 8.80 -3.09 -6.04
N SER A 264 9.65 -3.83 -6.74
CA SER A 264 10.40 -3.36 -7.90
C SER A 264 9.60 -3.39 -9.21
N GLN A 265 8.43 -4.03 -9.19
CA GLN A 265 7.53 -4.12 -10.33
C GLN A 265 6.48 -3.00 -10.31
N GLU A 266 6.02 -2.56 -11.48
CA GLU A 266 4.94 -1.58 -11.56
C GLU A 266 3.63 -2.14 -10.98
N ALA A 267 2.90 -1.30 -10.24
CA ALA A 267 1.58 -1.61 -9.71
C ALA A 267 0.66 -2.10 -10.84
N ARG A 268 0.02 -3.25 -10.62
CA ARG A 268 -1.03 -3.77 -11.51
C ARG A 268 -2.39 -3.58 -10.85
N ASP A 269 -3.34 -3.08 -11.60
CA ASP A 269 -4.74 -3.09 -11.17
C ASP A 269 -5.24 -4.54 -11.19
N THR A 270 -5.39 -5.14 -10.01
CA THR A 270 -5.91 -6.50 -9.84
C THR A 270 -7.33 -6.44 -9.31
N ALA A 271 -8.22 -5.72 -9.98
CA ALA A 271 -9.64 -5.75 -9.66
C ALA A 271 -10.16 -7.21 -9.64
N ILE A 272 -10.50 -7.70 -8.46
CA ILE A 272 -11.07 -9.05 -8.28
C ILE A 272 -12.57 -8.96 -8.59
N ALA A 273 -13.04 -9.79 -9.53
CA ALA A 273 -14.47 -9.90 -9.80
C ALA A 273 -15.19 -10.44 -8.54
N PRO A 274 -16.21 -9.74 -8.02
CA PRO A 274 -16.92 -10.19 -6.83
C PRO A 274 -17.67 -11.50 -7.12
N HIS A 275 -17.62 -12.46 -6.19
CA HIS A 275 -18.44 -13.67 -6.28
C HIS A 275 -19.94 -13.39 -6.24
N TYR A 276 -20.34 -12.24 -5.69
CA TYR A 276 -21.73 -11.78 -5.61
C TYR A 276 -21.80 -10.36 -6.17
N PRO A 277 -21.87 -10.17 -7.50
CA PRO A 277 -22.02 -8.86 -8.09
C PRO A 277 -23.38 -8.24 -7.72
N PRO A 278 -23.48 -6.90 -7.73
CA PRO A 278 -24.79 -6.25 -7.59
C PRO A 278 -25.70 -6.67 -8.76
N ILE A 279 -26.97 -6.94 -8.45
CA ILE A 279 -27.97 -7.22 -9.48
C ILE A 279 -28.20 -5.94 -10.28
N PRO A 280 -28.02 -5.95 -11.62
CA PRO A 280 -28.31 -4.79 -12.45
C PRO A 280 -29.79 -4.38 -12.32
N PRO A 281 -30.11 -3.09 -12.17
CA PRO A 281 -31.49 -2.62 -11.97
C PRO A 281 -32.48 -3.08 -13.04
N GLU A 282 -32.03 -3.27 -14.27
CA GLU A 282 -32.81 -3.80 -15.39
C GLU A 282 -33.29 -5.25 -15.17
N HIS A 283 -32.60 -6.02 -14.32
CA HIS A 283 -32.88 -7.45 -14.07
C HIS A 283 -33.71 -7.68 -12.79
N VAL A 284 -34.32 -6.63 -12.21
CA VAL A 284 -35.17 -6.74 -11.00
C VAL A 284 -36.36 -7.69 -11.22
N GLY A 285 -36.94 -7.69 -12.42
CA GLY A 285 -38.00 -8.64 -12.78
C GLY A 285 -37.53 -10.08 -12.68
N LEU A 286 -36.37 -10.39 -13.26
CA LEU A 286 -35.79 -11.73 -13.25
C LEU A 286 -35.41 -12.17 -11.83
N ALA A 287 -34.82 -11.27 -11.04
CA ALA A 287 -34.52 -11.51 -9.63
C ALA A 287 -35.80 -11.80 -8.81
N ARG A 288 -36.89 -11.07 -9.07
CA ARG A 288 -38.19 -11.29 -8.41
C ARG A 288 -38.76 -12.66 -8.77
N ALA A 289 -38.72 -13.04 -10.05
CA ALA A 289 -39.19 -14.35 -10.50
C ALA A 289 -38.48 -15.50 -9.78
N LEU A 290 -37.14 -15.45 -9.72
CA LEU A 290 -36.33 -16.45 -9.01
C LEU A 290 -36.57 -16.43 -7.49
N PHE A 291 -36.81 -15.26 -6.90
CA PHE A 291 -37.19 -15.16 -5.50
C PHE A 291 -38.53 -15.85 -5.20
N GLU A 292 -39.53 -15.69 -6.08
CA GLU A 292 -40.82 -16.36 -5.93
C GLU A 292 -40.69 -17.88 -6.10
N LEU A 293 -39.91 -18.37 -7.07
CA LEU A 293 -39.60 -19.80 -7.19
C LEU A 293 -38.91 -20.35 -5.93
N ARG A 294 -38.05 -19.57 -5.30
CA ARG A 294 -37.42 -19.99 -4.04
C ARG A 294 -38.40 -20.06 -2.85
N LYS A 295 -39.44 -19.23 -2.83
CA LYS A 295 -40.31 -19.03 -1.64
C LYS A 295 -41.67 -19.69 -1.72
N SER A 296 -42.20 -19.89 -2.91
CA SER A 296 -43.60 -20.30 -3.11
C SER A 296 -43.66 -21.62 -3.87
N GLU A 297 -44.26 -22.63 -3.24
CA GLU A 297 -44.56 -23.90 -3.91
C GLU A 297 -45.55 -23.71 -5.05
N ALA A 298 -46.54 -22.82 -4.89
CA ALA A 298 -47.50 -22.50 -5.93
C ALA A 298 -46.80 -21.90 -7.16
N ALA A 299 -45.84 -20.98 -6.95
CA ALA A 299 -45.02 -20.43 -8.03
C ALA A 299 -44.19 -21.50 -8.74
N CYS A 300 -43.58 -22.42 -7.97
CA CYS A 300 -42.87 -23.56 -8.56
C CYS A 300 -43.79 -24.46 -9.39
N ARG A 301 -44.98 -24.79 -8.90
CA ARG A 301 -45.95 -25.62 -9.63
C ARG A 301 -46.42 -24.93 -10.91
N GLN A 302 -46.66 -23.62 -10.86
CA GLN A 302 -46.98 -22.81 -12.04
C GLN A 302 -45.85 -22.85 -13.06
N TYR A 303 -44.61 -22.60 -12.63
CA TYR A 303 -43.43 -22.65 -13.48
C TYR A 303 -43.20 -24.03 -14.11
N LEU A 304 -43.39 -25.11 -13.35
CA LEU A 304 -43.24 -26.48 -13.86
C LEU A 304 -44.33 -26.85 -14.88
N ALA A 305 -45.53 -26.27 -14.76
CA ALA A 305 -46.62 -26.48 -15.70
C ALA A 305 -46.47 -25.62 -16.97
N ASP A 306 -46.06 -24.37 -16.83
CA ASP A 306 -45.87 -23.40 -17.92
C ASP A 306 -44.82 -22.35 -17.53
N GLY A 307 -43.55 -22.63 -17.84
CA GLY A 307 -42.43 -21.75 -17.52
C GLY A 307 -42.51 -20.39 -18.23
N ALA A 308 -42.97 -20.38 -19.48
CA ALA A 308 -43.14 -19.15 -20.26
C ALA A 308 -44.29 -18.29 -19.70
N GLY A 309 -45.42 -18.91 -19.36
CA GLY A 309 -46.53 -18.24 -18.69
C GLY A 309 -46.14 -17.69 -17.31
N PHE A 310 -45.34 -18.43 -16.54
CA PHE A 310 -44.78 -17.92 -15.28
C PHE A 310 -43.90 -16.69 -15.51
N ALA A 311 -42.96 -16.76 -16.47
CA ALA A 311 -42.02 -15.70 -16.78
C ALA A 311 -42.71 -14.39 -17.23
N SER A 312 -43.85 -14.50 -17.93
CA SER A 312 -44.61 -13.34 -18.43
C SER A 312 -45.11 -12.38 -17.32
N ASN A 313 -45.16 -12.83 -16.06
CA ASN A 313 -45.63 -12.03 -14.92
C ASN A 313 -44.59 -11.01 -14.42
N TYR A 314 -43.34 -11.04 -14.93
CA TYR A 314 -42.22 -10.31 -14.34
C TYR A 314 -41.58 -9.25 -15.24
N GLY A 315 -42.19 -8.94 -16.40
CA GLY A 315 -41.70 -7.88 -17.29
C GLY A 315 -40.31 -8.15 -17.86
N LEU A 316 -40.00 -9.41 -18.12
CA LEU A 316 -38.68 -9.86 -18.58
C LEU A 316 -38.46 -9.52 -20.06
N THR A 317 -37.21 -9.25 -20.42
CA THR A 317 -36.76 -9.26 -21.82
C THR A 317 -36.83 -10.67 -22.39
N SER A 318 -36.83 -10.81 -23.73
CA SER A 318 -36.83 -12.13 -24.37
C SER A 318 -35.67 -13.01 -23.90
N ALA A 319 -34.47 -12.42 -23.76
CA ALA A 319 -33.29 -13.15 -23.33
C ALA A 319 -33.39 -13.67 -21.89
N GLU A 320 -34.01 -12.89 -20.99
CA GLU A 320 -34.27 -13.29 -19.60
C GLU A 320 -35.39 -14.34 -19.52
N THR A 321 -36.46 -14.17 -20.31
CA THR A 321 -37.54 -15.17 -20.42
C THR A 321 -36.98 -16.52 -20.87
N ASP A 322 -36.12 -16.52 -21.88
CA ASP A 322 -35.48 -17.72 -22.40
C ASP A 322 -34.62 -18.40 -21.33
N ALA A 323 -33.77 -17.63 -20.63
CA ALA A 323 -32.91 -18.17 -19.58
C ALA A 323 -33.70 -18.67 -18.38
N LEU A 324 -34.76 -17.96 -17.96
CA LEU A 324 -35.61 -18.39 -16.85
C LEU A 324 -36.40 -19.65 -17.21
N THR A 325 -36.96 -19.73 -18.41
CA THR A 325 -37.78 -20.86 -18.86
C THR A 325 -36.95 -22.12 -19.06
N ALA A 326 -35.70 -21.98 -19.53
CA ALA A 326 -34.74 -23.08 -19.59
C ALA A 326 -34.15 -23.42 -18.21
N PHE A 327 -34.36 -22.57 -17.21
CA PHE A 327 -33.62 -22.56 -15.94
C PHE A 327 -32.10 -22.66 -16.15
N ASP A 328 -31.58 -21.84 -17.06
CA ASP A 328 -30.14 -21.82 -17.39
C ASP A 328 -29.36 -21.10 -16.29
N THR A 329 -28.85 -21.87 -15.33
CA THR A 329 -28.16 -21.36 -14.14
C THR A 329 -26.98 -20.44 -14.47
N ASP A 330 -26.21 -20.73 -15.52
CA ASP A 330 -25.05 -19.91 -15.90
C ASP A 330 -25.49 -18.59 -16.54
N ARG A 331 -26.51 -18.61 -17.41
CA ARG A 331 -27.05 -17.35 -17.97
C ARG A 331 -27.72 -16.50 -16.90
N LEU A 332 -28.45 -17.11 -15.98
CA LEU A 332 -29.09 -16.41 -14.87
C LEU A 332 -28.05 -15.78 -13.93
N ARG A 333 -27.05 -16.56 -13.50
CA ARG A 333 -26.01 -16.11 -12.54
C ARG A 333 -24.99 -15.19 -13.18
N ASP A 334 -24.39 -15.60 -14.29
CA ASP A 334 -23.21 -14.94 -14.86
C ASP A 334 -23.56 -14.04 -16.05
N GLY A 335 -24.58 -14.40 -16.82
CA GLY A 335 -25.04 -13.60 -17.95
C GLY A 335 -25.79 -12.34 -17.52
N PHE A 336 -26.69 -12.48 -16.54
CA PHE A 336 -27.54 -11.40 -16.03
C PHE A 336 -27.15 -10.93 -14.63
N ASN A 337 -26.05 -11.44 -14.05
CA ASN A 337 -25.59 -11.08 -12.72
C ASN A 337 -26.67 -11.26 -11.63
N ILE A 338 -27.55 -12.26 -11.76
CA ILE A 338 -28.51 -12.57 -10.70
C ILE A 338 -27.76 -13.23 -9.54
N HIS A 339 -28.08 -12.78 -8.33
CA HIS A 339 -27.46 -13.27 -7.10
C HIS A 339 -27.53 -14.81 -7.01
N ALA A 340 -26.36 -15.46 -6.86
CA ALA A 340 -26.24 -16.93 -6.91
C ALA A 340 -27.18 -17.67 -5.92
N LEU A 341 -27.41 -17.13 -4.72
CA LEU A 341 -28.36 -17.70 -3.74
C LEU A 341 -29.84 -17.69 -4.20
N LEU A 342 -30.24 -16.75 -5.07
CA LEU A 342 -31.58 -16.76 -5.65
C LEU A 342 -31.70 -17.89 -6.66
N VAL A 343 -30.72 -18.01 -7.57
CA VAL A 343 -30.68 -19.05 -8.61
C VAL A 343 -30.64 -20.45 -7.97
N ALA A 344 -29.63 -20.72 -7.13
CA ALA A 344 -29.48 -22.01 -6.46
C ALA A 344 -30.64 -22.35 -5.51
N GLY A 345 -31.25 -21.33 -4.90
CA GLY A 345 -32.41 -21.52 -4.03
C GLY A 345 -33.68 -21.91 -4.80
N ALA A 346 -33.91 -21.29 -5.95
CA ALA A 346 -35.00 -21.65 -6.86
C ALA A 346 -34.78 -23.05 -7.46
N GLU A 347 -33.56 -23.36 -7.90
CA GLU A 347 -33.17 -24.66 -8.46
C GLU A 347 -33.51 -25.80 -7.51
N ARG A 348 -33.00 -25.73 -6.28
CA ARG A 348 -33.23 -26.74 -5.24
C ARG A 348 -34.70 -26.94 -4.94
N ARG A 349 -35.50 -25.85 -4.93
CA ARG A 349 -36.93 -25.95 -4.66
C ARG A 349 -37.67 -26.65 -5.79
N LEU A 350 -37.31 -26.34 -7.04
CA LEU A 350 -37.85 -27.01 -8.23
C LEU A 350 -37.49 -28.50 -8.25
N GLU A 351 -36.25 -28.86 -7.93
CA GLU A 351 -35.80 -30.26 -7.84
C GLU A 351 -36.55 -31.05 -6.76
N GLN A 352 -36.71 -30.48 -5.56
CA GLN A 352 -37.49 -31.09 -4.48
C GLN A 352 -38.91 -31.42 -4.93
N LEU A 353 -39.58 -30.49 -5.61
CA LEU A 353 -40.95 -30.69 -6.09
C LEU A 353 -41.04 -31.73 -7.22
N LYS A 354 -40.08 -31.76 -8.15
CA LYS A 354 -40.00 -32.81 -9.18
C LYS A 354 -39.83 -34.19 -8.54
N SER A 355 -38.96 -34.33 -7.54
CA SER A 355 -38.71 -35.60 -6.85
C SER A 355 -39.92 -36.12 -6.04
N ALA A 356 -40.68 -35.22 -5.41
CA ALA A 356 -41.86 -35.57 -4.62
C ALA A 356 -43.06 -36.03 -5.47
N THR A 357 -43.02 -35.83 -6.80
CA THR A 357 -44.09 -36.23 -7.73
C THR A 357 -43.84 -37.63 -8.32
N HIS A 358 -42.66 -38.23 -8.06
CA HIS A 358 -42.25 -39.56 -8.55
C HIS A 358 -42.22 -40.64 -7.45
N THR A 359 -42.62 -40.29 -6.23
CA THR A 359 -42.93 -41.20 -5.11
C THR A 359 -44.42 -41.18 -4.86
#